data_AF-A0AAW7V205-F1
#
_entry.id   AF-A0AAW7V205-F1
#
_cell.length_a   1.000
_cell.length_b   1.000
_cell.length_c   1.000
_cell.angle_alpha   90.00
_cell.angle_beta   90.00
_cell.angle_gamma   90.00
#
_symmetry.space_group_name_H-M   'P 1'
#
loop_
_entity.id
_entity.type
_entity.pdbx_description
1 polymer ?
#
loop_
_entity_poly.entity_id
_entity_poly.type
_entity_poly.pdbx_seq_one_letter_code
_entity_poly.pdbx_strand_id
1 'polypeptide(L)'
;SPANVTVSILSTEGDGTATEALLNTVRAVLNAEHTRPVADRLTVQSARIVTWRLNAKLYFYPGPESEPILAAAESSFRKWLAEQGLIGQDVALSAIAAALHVHGVQRVEIIEPTQNMAISDIQAARCESFTISEGGRNE
;
A
#
# COMPACT_ATOMS: atom_id res chain seq x y z
N SER A 1 13.57 -15.58 -28.37
CA SER A 1 12.52 -14.56 -28.17
C SER A 1 13.14 -13.19 -28.01
N PRO A 2 12.55 -12.13 -28.55
CA PRO A 2 13.03 -10.76 -28.34
C PRO A 2 12.94 -10.39 -26.86
N ALA A 3 13.88 -9.57 -26.39
CA ALA A 3 13.88 -9.05 -25.03
C ALA A 3 12.91 -7.87 -24.92
N ASN A 4 11.98 -7.93 -23.97
CA ASN A 4 11.03 -6.86 -23.67
C ASN A 4 11.29 -6.33 -22.25
N VAL A 5 11.33 -5.01 -22.10
CA VAL A 5 11.44 -4.33 -20.80
C VAL A 5 10.23 -3.45 -20.61
N THR A 6 9.56 -3.62 -19.47
CA THR A 6 8.45 -2.78 -19.03
C THR A 6 8.91 -1.98 -17.82
N VAL A 7 8.76 -0.66 -17.90
CA VAL A 7 9.02 0.27 -16.81
C VAL A 7 7.69 0.88 -16.39
N SER A 8 7.27 0.56 -15.17
CA SER A 8 6.07 1.12 -14.55
C SER A 8 6.46 2.29 -13.65
N ILE A 9 5.81 3.43 -13.84
CA ILE A 9 6.06 4.66 -13.09
C ILE A 9 4.91 4.90 -12.12
N LEU A 10 5.24 5.00 -10.83
CA LEU A 10 4.33 5.43 -9.79
C LEU A 10 4.61 6.90 -9.48
N SER A 11 3.60 7.74 -9.62
CA SER A 11 3.68 9.15 -9.24
C SER A 11 3.60 9.29 -7.72
N THR A 12 4.30 10.27 -7.16
CA THR A 12 4.12 10.69 -5.76
C THR A 12 2.97 11.68 -5.58
N GLU A 13 2.40 12.16 -6.68
CA GLU A 13 1.29 13.10 -6.70
C GLU A 13 -0.06 12.39 -6.85
N GLY A 14 -1.12 13.01 -6.30
CA GLY A 14 -2.50 12.59 -6.53
C GLY A 14 -2.79 11.15 -6.09
N ASP A 15 -3.33 10.36 -7.03
CA ASP A 15 -3.71 8.96 -6.80
C ASP A 15 -2.57 7.95 -7.03
N GLY A 16 -1.41 8.41 -7.48
CA GLY A 16 -0.28 7.58 -7.90
C GLY A 16 -0.16 7.42 -9.41
N THR A 17 -1.15 7.86 -10.19
CA THR A 17 -1.12 7.79 -11.65
C THR A 17 -0.09 8.75 -12.23
N ALA A 18 0.82 8.25 -13.06
CA ALA A 18 1.81 9.07 -13.76
C ALA A 18 1.15 9.79 -14.96
N THR A 19 1.41 11.09 -15.07
CA THR A 19 0.92 11.90 -16.20
C THR A 19 1.69 11.58 -17.49
N GLU A 20 1.08 11.81 -18.65
CA GLU A 20 1.78 11.62 -19.94
C GLU A 20 3.04 12.48 -20.06
N ALA A 21 3.07 13.68 -19.46
CA ALA A 21 4.26 14.51 -19.42
C ALA A 21 5.42 13.82 -18.67
N LEU A 22 5.14 13.22 -17.50
CA LEU A 22 6.12 12.46 -16.73
C LEU A 22 6.58 11.20 -17.51
N LEU A 23 5.63 10.46 -18.10
CA LEU A 23 5.95 9.27 -18.89
C LEU A 23 6.84 9.61 -20.08
N ASN A 24 6.55 10.70 -20.80
CA ASN A 24 7.36 11.15 -21.93
C ASN A 24 8.77 11.60 -21.50
N THR A 25 8.88 12.27 -20.35
CA THR A 25 10.18 12.64 -19.77
C THR A 25 11.04 11.39 -19.51
N VAL A 26 10.46 10.36 -18.88
CA VAL A 26 11.15 9.10 -18.63
C VAL A 26 11.48 8.35 -19.93
N ARG A 27 10.53 8.27 -20.88
CA ARG A 27 10.76 7.65 -22.21
C ARG A 27 11.92 8.30 -22.94
N ALA A 28 12.04 9.63 -22.91
CA ALA A 28 13.13 10.34 -23.56
C ALA A 28 14.49 9.97 -22.95
N VAL A 29 14.57 9.91 -21.62
CA VAL A 29 15.79 9.51 -20.90
C VAL A 29 16.16 8.06 -21.20
N LEU A 30 15.21 7.12 -21.19
CA LEU A 30 15.49 5.70 -21.41
C LEU A 30 15.76 5.33 -22.87
N ASN A 31 15.42 6.20 -23.82
CA ASN A 31 15.75 6.02 -25.23
C ASN A 31 17.04 6.74 -25.67
N ALA A 32 17.70 7.49 -24.77
CA ALA A 32 18.97 8.13 -25.08
C ALA A 32 20.08 7.10 -25.27
N GLU A 33 21.03 7.37 -26.17
CA GLU A 33 22.03 6.38 -26.64
C GLU A 33 22.87 5.74 -25.51
N HIS A 34 23.06 6.44 -24.39
CA HIS A 34 23.91 5.97 -23.27
C HIS A 34 23.14 5.29 -22.12
N THR A 35 21.81 5.25 -22.19
CA THR A 35 20.92 4.74 -21.13
C THR A 35 19.94 3.69 -21.66
N ARG A 36 20.06 3.32 -22.94
CA ARG A 36 19.15 2.37 -23.59
C ARG A 36 19.27 0.99 -22.94
N PRO A 37 18.16 0.42 -22.43
CA PRO A 37 18.15 -0.95 -21.93
C PRO A 37 18.57 -1.93 -23.01
N VAL A 38 19.16 -3.06 -22.62
CA VAL A 38 19.62 -4.15 -23.54
C VAL A 38 18.45 -4.86 -24.26
N ALA A 39 17.22 -4.34 -24.14
CA ALA A 39 16.02 -4.94 -24.68
C ALA A 39 15.63 -4.35 -26.05
N ASP A 40 15.08 -5.22 -26.91
CA ASP A 40 14.59 -4.84 -28.24
C ASP A 40 13.36 -3.92 -28.16
N ARG A 41 12.54 -4.05 -27.11
CA ARG A 41 11.33 -3.26 -26.90
C ARG A 41 11.24 -2.72 -25.48
N LEU A 42 11.09 -1.41 -25.39
CA LEU A 42 10.87 -0.68 -24.14
C LEU A 42 9.43 -0.17 -24.08
N THR A 43 8.70 -0.54 -23.03
CA THR A 43 7.39 0.00 -22.69
C THR A 43 7.52 0.82 -21.42
N VAL A 44 7.13 2.11 -21.47
CA VAL A 44 7.03 2.97 -20.28
C VAL A 44 5.57 3.32 -20.07
N GLN A 45 5.04 2.97 -18.90
CA GLN A 45 3.62 3.13 -18.56
C GLN A 45 3.45 3.60 -17.11
N SER A 46 2.27 4.12 -16.77
CA SER A 46 1.90 4.33 -15.37
C SER A 46 1.72 2.97 -14.68
N ALA A 47 2.08 2.91 -13.40
CA ALA A 47 1.68 1.81 -12.54
C ALA A 47 0.14 1.74 -12.48
N ARG A 48 -0.39 0.52 -12.44
CA ARG A 48 -1.83 0.29 -12.24
C ARG A 48 -2.14 0.37 -10.75
N ILE A 49 -3.00 1.30 -10.37
CA ILE A 49 -3.37 1.49 -8.97
C ILE A 49 -4.46 0.48 -8.60
N VAL A 50 -4.17 -0.36 -7.61
CA VAL A 50 -5.13 -1.30 -7.01
C VAL A 50 -5.61 -0.67 -5.71
N THR A 51 -6.87 -0.25 -5.69
CA THR A 51 -7.43 0.39 -4.51
C THR A 51 -8.03 -0.62 -3.54
N TRP A 52 -7.93 -0.33 -2.25
CA TRP A 52 -8.44 -1.17 -1.19
C TRP A 52 -8.87 -0.35 0.02
N ARG A 53 -9.65 -0.98 0.92
CA ARG A 53 -10.15 -0.36 2.14
C ARG A 53 -9.85 -1.23 3.33
N LEU A 54 -9.68 -0.60 4.49
CA LEU A 54 -9.54 -1.30 5.76
C LEU A 54 -10.81 -1.10 6.60
N ASN A 55 -11.36 -2.19 7.12
CA ASN A 55 -12.31 -2.17 8.22
C ASN A 55 -11.80 -3.11 9.30
N ALA A 56 -11.44 -2.57 10.46
CA ALA A 56 -10.88 -3.33 11.56
C ALA A 56 -11.56 -3.02 12.89
N LYS A 57 -11.67 -4.05 13.73
CA LYS A 57 -12.08 -3.97 15.13
C LYS A 57 -10.92 -4.33 16.03
N LEU A 58 -10.66 -3.49 17.03
CA LEU A 58 -9.65 -3.70 18.04
C LEU A 58 -10.32 -4.12 19.35
N TYR A 59 -9.80 -5.17 19.96
CA TYR A 59 -10.19 -5.64 21.27
C TYR A 59 -9.06 -5.34 22.25
N PHE A 60 -9.39 -4.73 23.38
CA PHE A 60 -8.41 -4.24 24.34
C PHE A 60 -8.38 -5.11 25.60
N TYR A 61 -7.25 -5.07 26.31
CA TYR A 61 -7.19 -5.60 27.67
C TYR A 61 -8.11 -4.80 28.62
N PRO A 62 -8.58 -5.40 29.72
CA PRO A 62 -9.36 -4.69 30.73
C PRO A 62 -8.61 -3.46 31.25
N GLY A 63 -9.25 -2.29 31.16
CA GLY A 63 -8.66 -1.02 31.56
C GLY A 63 -9.66 0.13 31.48
N PRO A 64 -9.38 1.27 32.13
CA PRO A 64 -10.34 2.36 32.23
C PRO A 64 -10.56 3.10 30.90
N GLU A 65 -9.56 3.18 30.02
CA GLU A 65 -9.59 4.05 28.83
C GLU A 65 -9.13 3.31 27.54
N SER A 66 -10.01 3.23 26.53
CA SER A 66 -9.69 2.64 25.21
C SER A 66 -9.35 3.69 24.15
N GLU A 67 -9.84 4.92 24.28
CA GLU A 67 -9.63 6.01 23.31
C GLU A 67 -8.15 6.30 23.01
N PRO A 68 -7.24 6.40 24.01
CA PRO A 68 -5.83 6.65 23.74
C PRO A 68 -5.17 5.50 22.96
N ILE A 69 -5.60 4.26 23.21
CA ILE A 69 -5.07 3.07 22.54
C ILE A 69 -5.54 3.04 21.08
N LEU A 70 -6.80 3.40 20.83
CA LEU A 70 -7.38 3.51 19.50
C LEU A 70 -6.65 4.57 18.66
N ALA A 71 -6.39 5.75 19.24
CA ALA A 71 -5.62 6.81 18.58
C ALA A 71 -4.17 6.38 18.28
N ALA A 72 -3.53 5.64 19.20
CA ALA A 72 -2.19 5.10 18.99
C ALA A 72 -2.16 4.06 17.86
N ALA A 73 -3.14 3.15 17.81
CA ALA A 73 -3.26 2.17 16.73
C ALA A 73 -3.49 2.84 15.38
N GLU A 74 -4.35 3.87 15.32
CA GLU A 74 -4.56 4.64 14.10
C GLU A 74 -3.28 5.35 13.64
N SER A 75 -2.55 5.98 14.57
CA SER A 75 -1.27 6.64 14.26
C SER A 75 -0.24 5.65 13.72
N SER A 76 -0.11 4.48 14.36
CA SER A 76 0.77 3.39 13.91
C SER A 76 0.40 2.89 12.51
N PHE A 77 -0.90 2.69 12.25
CA PHE A 77 -1.38 2.29 10.94
C PHE A 77 -1.11 3.35 9.87
N ARG A 78 -1.33 4.64 10.16
CA ARG A 78 -1.03 5.75 9.23
C ARG A 78 0.46 5.82 8.90
N LYS A 79 1.34 5.58 9.88
CA LYS A 79 2.78 5.52 9.66
C LYS A 79 3.14 4.37 8.72
N TRP A 80 2.63 3.17 9.01
CA TRP A 80 2.83 2.01 8.15
C TRP A 80 2.33 2.31 6.72
N LEU A 81 1.13 2.87 6.57
CA LEU A 81 0.55 3.19 5.27
C LEU A 81 1.40 4.17 4.46
N ALA A 82 2.07 5.13 5.11
CA ALA A 82 2.98 6.07 4.44
C ALA A 82 4.28 5.40 3.93
N GLU A 83 4.67 4.27 4.51
CA GLU A 83 5.81 3.45 4.10
C GLU A 83 5.41 2.33 3.11
N GLN A 84 4.11 2.11 2.90
CA GLN A 84 3.57 1.15 1.94
C GLN A 84 3.22 1.80 0.59
N GLY A 85 2.79 0.96 -0.37
CA GLY A 85 2.22 1.39 -1.64
C GLY A 85 3.22 1.49 -2.77
N LEU A 86 4.42 0.92 -2.59
CA LEU A 86 5.39 0.78 -3.68
C LEU A 86 4.91 -0.24 -4.72
N ILE A 87 5.48 -0.16 -5.92
CA ILE A 87 5.16 -1.10 -7.00
C ILE A 87 5.60 -2.50 -6.60
N GLY A 88 4.72 -3.49 -6.82
CA GLY A 88 4.98 -4.90 -6.50
C GLY A 88 4.94 -5.23 -5.01
N GLN A 89 4.53 -4.29 -4.16
CA GLN A 89 4.44 -4.54 -2.73
C GLN A 89 3.06 -5.09 -2.35
N ASP A 90 3.03 -6.36 -1.96
CA ASP A 90 1.82 -7.03 -1.49
C ASP A 90 1.23 -6.38 -0.25
N VAL A 91 -0.10 -6.43 -0.14
CA VAL A 91 -0.82 -6.03 1.08
C VAL A 91 -1.20 -7.29 1.85
N ALA A 92 -0.43 -7.60 2.89
CA ALA A 92 -0.65 -8.76 3.75
C ALA A 92 -1.52 -8.41 4.97
N LEU A 93 -2.50 -9.27 5.27
CA LEU A 93 -3.32 -9.16 6.48
C LEU A 93 -2.47 -9.19 7.76
N SER A 94 -1.39 -9.97 7.75
CA SER A 94 -0.44 -10.03 8.87
C SER A 94 0.28 -8.69 9.09
N ALA A 95 0.63 -7.98 8.03
CA ALA A 95 1.27 -6.67 8.12
C ALA A 95 0.28 -5.61 8.64
N ILE A 96 -0.97 -5.63 8.14
CA ILE A 96 -2.05 -4.77 8.66
C ILE A 96 -2.28 -5.05 10.15
N ALA A 97 -2.40 -6.32 10.53
CA ALA A 97 -2.61 -6.71 11.91
C ALA A 97 -1.44 -6.26 12.80
N ALA A 98 -0.20 -6.45 12.35
CA ALA A 98 0.99 -6.00 13.08
C ALA A 98 1.03 -4.47 13.26
N ALA A 99 0.66 -3.70 12.23
CA ALA A 99 0.60 -2.24 12.31
C ALA A 99 -0.45 -1.74 13.31
N LEU A 100 -1.58 -2.45 13.44
CA LEU A 100 -2.66 -2.14 14.38
C LEU A 100 -2.40 -2.66 15.80
N HIS A 101 -1.49 -3.62 15.97
CA HIS A 101 -1.22 -4.28 17.25
C HIS A 101 -0.26 -3.44 18.11
N VAL A 102 -0.78 -2.36 18.69
CA VAL A 102 -0.06 -1.51 19.65
C VAL A 102 -0.25 -2.00 21.09
N HIS A 103 0.52 -1.43 22.02
CA HIS A 103 0.38 -1.74 23.44
C HIS A 103 -1.05 -1.49 23.93
N GLY A 104 -1.65 -2.48 24.59
CA GLY A 104 -3.02 -2.44 25.09
C GLY A 104 -4.05 -3.11 24.17
N VAL A 105 -3.70 -3.36 22.90
CA VAL A 105 -4.52 -4.21 22.00
C VAL A 105 -4.26 -5.67 22.34
N GLN A 106 -5.33 -6.42 22.58
CA GLN A 106 -5.30 -7.87 22.79
C GLN A 106 -5.48 -8.62 21.48
N ARG A 107 -6.44 -8.19 20.65
CA ARG A 107 -6.79 -8.86 19.39
C ARG A 107 -7.18 -7.83 18.34
N VAL A 108 -6.68 -8.05 17.12
CA VAL A 108 -7.07 -7.31 15.92
C VAL A 108 -7.97 -8.21 15.08
N GLU A 109 -9.15 -7.73 14.75
CA GLU A 109 -10.07 -8.39 13.82
C GLU A 109 -10.20 -7.54 12.56
N ILE A 110 -9.67 -8.06 11.44
CA ILE A 110 -9.77 -7.42 10.14
C ILE A 110 -11.00 -7.97 9.43
N ILE A 111 -11.98 -7.09 9.19
CA ILE A 111 -13.23 -7.42 8.49
C ILE A 111 -13.03 -7.23 6.98
N GLU A 112 -12.28 -6.19 6.60
CA GLU A 112 -11.88 -5.91 5.22
C GLU A 112 -10.44 -5.39 5.23
N PRO A 113 -9.52 -5.86 4.35
CA PRO A 113 -9.72 -6.92 3.36
C PRO A 113 -9.81 -8.33 3.99
N THR A 114 -10.46 -9.28 3.32
CA THR A 114 -10.65 -10.66 3.84
C THR A 114 -9.51 -11.62 3.48
N GLN A 115 -8.62 -11.21 2.58
CA GLN A 115 -7.47 -11.98 2.12
C GLN A 115 -6.31 -11.06 1.78
N ASN A 116 -5.10 -11.63 1.72
CA ASN A 116 -3.93 -10.92 1.23
C ASN A 116 -4.16 -10.48 -0.22
N MET A 117 -3.69 -9.29 -0.57
CA MET A 117 -3.72 -8.80 -1.94
C MET A 117 -2.35 -8.95 -2.57
N ALA A 118 -2.27 -9.78 -3.60
CA ALA A 118 -1.09 -9.89 -4.44
C ALA A 118 -1.03 -8.71 -5.40
N ILE A 119 0.09 -7.98 -5.39
CA ILE A 119 0.34 -6.81 -6.21
C ILE A 119 1.47 -7.16 -7.18
N SER A 120 1.17 -7.13 -8.48
CA SER A 120 2.19 -7.44 -9.49
C SER A 120 3.25 -6.35 -9.64
N ASP A 121 4.36 -6.67 -10.31
CA ASP A 121 5.47 -5.76 -10.62
C ASP A 121 5.09 -4.54 -11.49
N ILE A 122 3.83 -4.43 -11.90
CA ILE A 122 3.29 -3.27 -12.64
C ILE A 122 2.14 -2.58 -11.91
N GLN A 123 1.84 -3.01 -10.68
CA GLN A 123 0.76 -2.52 -9.85
C GLN A 123 1.31 -1.89 -8.57
N ALA A 124 0.54 -0.96 -8.02
CA ALA A 124 0.77 -0.39 -6.69
C ALA A 124 -0.54 -0.40 -5.92
N ALA A 125 -0.50 -0.78 -4.64
CA ALA A 125 -1.68 -0.77 -3.78
C ALA A 125 -1.89 0.60 -3.14
N ARG A 126 -3.13 1.07 -3.11
CA ARG A 126 -3.53 2.33 -2.46
C ARG A 126 -4.71 2.10 -1.52
N CYS A 127 -4.55 2.48 -0.26
CA CYS A 127 -5.68 2.52 0.68
C CYS A 127 -6.54 3.75 0.38
N GLU A 128 -7.79 3.55 -0.03
CA GLU A 128 -8.76 4.63 -0.28
C GLU A 128 -9.35 5.18 1.01
N SER A 129 -9.67 4.28 1.94
CA SER A 129 -10.24 4.62 3.22
C SER A 129 -9.96 3.53 4.24
N PHE A 130 -9.99 3.91 5.51
CA PHE A 130 -9.91 2.96 6.60
C PHE A 130 -10.81 3.38 7.75
N THR A 131 -11.36 2.37 8.42
CA THR A 131 -12.13 2.50 9.65
C THR A 131 -11.55 1.56 10.69
N ILE A 132 -11.17 2.13 11.84
CA ILE A 132 -10.68 1.38 12.99
C ILE A 132 -11.65 1.69 14.13
N SER A 133 -12.20 0.64 14.75
CA SER A 133 -13.25 0.77 15.76
C SER A 133 -13.02 -0.15 16.95
N GLU A 134 -13.63 0.15 18.09
CA GLU A 134 -13.60 -0.73 19.25
C GLU A 134 -14.55 -1.93 19.02
N GLY A 135 -14.01 -3.15 19.11
CA GLY A 135 -14.78 -4.39 19.02
C GLY A 135 -15.38 -4.83 20.35
N GLY A 136 -14.96 -4.20 21.45
CA GLY A 136 -15.32 -4.52 22.83
C GLY A 136 -14.13 -5.01 23.65
N ARG A 137 -14.41 -5.40 24.89
CA ARG A 137 -13.44 -5.99 25.82
C ARG A 137 -13.86 -7.44 26.01
N ASN A 138 -12.93 -8.37 25.86
CA ASN A 138 -13.20 -9.74 26.28
C ASN A 138 -13.20 -9.72 27.81
N GLU A 139 -14.39 -9.64 28.40
CA GLU A 139 -14.60 -9.96 29.82
C GLU A 139 -14.39 -11.46 30.09
#